data_AF-A0A7Y7HWP3-F1
#
_entry.id   AF-A0A7Y7HWP3-F1
#
_cell.length_a   1.000
_cell.length_b   1.000
_cell.length_c   1.000
_cell.angle_alpha   90.00
_cell.angle_beta   90.00
_cell.angle_gamma   90.00
#
_symmetry.space_group_name_H-M   'P 1'
#
loop_
_entity.id
_entity.type
_entity.pdbx_description
1 polymer ?
#
loop_
_entity_poly.entity_id
_entity_poly.type
_entity_poly.pdbx_seq_one_letter_code
_entity_poly.pdbx_strand_id
1 'polypeptide(L)'
;MKNEGKREKNWKDLYIRSTKLARAKQLGIEYPRISDAELRKNSISEASEQINVLFVCSKNQWRSPTAETVWRSHPKLNVRSGGTSPNARHHVSEDDIRWADVILVMEEKHKSRLKAEYTRVLDFKSIHVLDIPDDYRYMDAELVEQLKQTVPSILMIE
;
A
#
# COMPACT_ATOMS: atom_id res chain seq x y z
N MET A 1 37.33 -60.37 -9.29
CA MET A 1 36.03 -59.80 -8.85
C MET A 1 36.18 -58.29 -8.66
N LYS A 2 35.44 -57.46 -9.41
CA LYS A 2 35.32 -56.02 -9.13
C LYS A 2 33.90 -55.77 -8.63
N ASN A 3 33.78 -55.35 -7.38
CA ASN A 3 32.52 -54.99 -6.74
C ASN A 3 31.92 -53.77 -7.45
N GLU A 4 30.79 -53.95 -8.14
CA GLU A 4 29.90 -52.87 -8.51
C GLU A 4 29.26 -52.29 -7.25
N GLY A 5 29.92 -51.30 -6.68
CA GLY A 5 29.39 -50.50 -5.58
C GLY A 5 28.10 -49.83 -6.03
N LYS A 6 26.97 -50.27 -5.49
CA LYS A 6 25.67 -49.58 -5.60
C LYS A 6 25.88 -48.11 -5.23
N ARG A 7 25.73 -47.20 -6.21
CA ARG A 7 25.70 -45.76 -5.97
C ARG A 7 24.62 -45.46 -4.93
N GLU A 8 25.02 -45.00 -3.75
CA GLU A 8 24.09 -44.54 -2.73
C GLU A 8 23.29 -43.37 -3.28
N LYS A 9 21.96 -43.51 -3.28
CA LYS A 9 21.05 -42.44 -3.69
C LYS A 9 21.10 -41.36 -2.62
N ASN A 10 21.80 -40.26 -2.92
CA ASN A 10 21.81 -39.10 -2.05
C ASN A 10 20.48 -38.36 -2.18
N TRP A 11 19.56 -38.64 -1.25
CA TRP A 11 18.19 -38.10 -1.27
C TRP A 11 18.10 -36.58 -1.14
N LYS A 12 19.19 -35.92 -0.71
CA LYS A 12 19.29 -34.46 -0.64
C LYS A 12 19.39 -33.81 -2.04
N ASP A 13 19.98 -34.52 -3.01
CA ASP A 13 20.11 -34.05 -4.39
C ASP A 13 18.79 -34.13 -5.18
N LEU A 14 17.84 -34.95 -4.71
CA LEU A 14 16.50 -35.06 -5.29
C LEU A 14 15.63 -33.82 -5.06
N TYR A 15 15.99 -32.93 -4.12
CA TYR A 15 15.15 -31.80 -3.71
C TYR A 15 15.75 -30.41 -3.99
N ILE A 16 16.87 -30.32 -4.72
CA ILE A 16 17.44 -29.03 -5.09
C ILE A 16 16.58 -28.36 -6.16
N ARG A 17 16.43 -27.03 -6.10
CA ARG A 17 15.65 -26.23 -7.07
C ARG A 17 16.10 -26.49 -8.52
N SER A 18 17.39 -26.77 -8.74
CA SER A 18 18.00 -27.11 -10.04
C SER A 18 17.50 -28.44 -10.61
N THR A 19 17.33 -29.48 -9.78
CA THR A 19 16.86 -30.79 -10.24
C THR A 19 15.36 -30.78 -10.55
N LYS A 20 14.58 -29.96 -9.84
CA LYS A 20 13.17 -29.70 -10.16
C LYS A 20 12.98 -28.98 -11.49
N LEU A 21 13.80 -27.96 -11.78
CA LEU A 21 13.78 -27.24 -13.06
C LEU A 21 14.16 -28.14 -14.24
N ALA A 22 15.22 -28.95 -14.09
CA ALA A 22 15.65 -29.89 -15.14
C ALA A 22 14.58 -30.95 -15.43
N ARG A 23 13.94 -31.50 -14.39
CA ARG A 23 12.85 -32.48 -14.52
C ARG A 23 11.60 -31.88 -15.16
N ALA A 24 11.25 -30.64 -14.81
CA ALA A 24 10.13 -29.92 -15.39
C ALA A 24 10.33 -29.70 -16.91
N LYS A 25 11.54 -29.27 -17.31
CA LYS A 25 11.93 -29.12 -18.72
C LYS A 25 11.87 -30.44 -19.50
N GLN A 26 12.32 -31.55 -18.90
CA GLN A 26 12.27 -32.88 -19.53
C GLN A 26 10.83 -33.40 -19.71
N LEU A 27 9.92 -33.03 -18.80
CA LEU A 27 8.51 -33.41 -18.85
C LEU A 27 7.64 -32.44 -19.66
N GLY A 28 8.21 -31.36 -20.20
CA GLY A 28 7.46 -30.31 -20.91
C GLY A 28 6.50 -29.53 -20.02
N ILE A 29 6.76 -29.47 -18.71
CA ILE A 29 5.91 -28.80 -17.72
C ILE A 29 6.68 -27.59 -17.18
N GLU A 30 6.01 -26.46 -17.02
CA GLU A 30 6.61 -25.25 -16.44
C GLU A 30 6.68 -25.35 -14.90
N TYR A 31 7.83 -24.97 -14.32
CA TYR A 31 8.06 -24.98 -12.86
C TYR A 31 8.58 -23.62 -12.38
N PRO A 32 8.06 -23.07 -11.26
CA PRO A 32 7.03 -23.64 -10.40
C PRO A 32 5.65 -23.66 -11.08
N ARG A 33 4.84 -24.70 -10.84
CA ARG A 33 3.43 -24.69 -11.25
C ARG A 33 2.69 -23.67 -10.39
N ILE A 34 2.44 -22.51 -10.96
CA ILE A 34 1.57 -21.49 -10.40
C ILE A 34 0.14 -21.83 -10.86
N SER A 35 -0.83 -21.80 -9.95
CA SER A 35 -2.23 -22.07 -10.34
C SER A 35 -2.81 -20.87 -11.09
N ASP A 36 -3.83 -21.07 -11.92
CA ASP A 36 -4.53 -19.97 -12.60
C ASP A 36 -5.09 -18.93 -11.62
N ALA A 37 -5.48 -19.36 -10.42
CA ALA A 37 -5.93 -18.47 -9.35
C ALA A 37 -4.77 -17.62 -8.79
N GLU A 38 -3.59 -18.21 -8.64
CA GLU A 38 -2.38 -17.52 -8.17
C GLU A 38 -1.83 -16.58 -9.27
N LEU A 39 -1.88 -16.99 -10.54
CA LEU A 39 -1.59 -16.13 -11.69
C LEU A 39 -2.52 -14.93 -11.75
N ARG A 40 -3.84 -15.14 -11.58
CA ARG A 40 -4.83 -14.05 -11.50
C ARG A 40 -4.58 -13.12 -10.33
N LYS A 41 -4.23 -13.66 -9.16
CA LYS A 41 -3.93 -12.88 -7.96
C LYS A 41 -2.67 -12.03 -8.15
N ASN A 42 -1.64 -12.61 -8.75
CA ASN A 42 -0.40 -11.90 -9.10
C ASN A 42 -0.62 -10.86 -10.22
N SER A 43 -1.44 -11.16 -11.22
CA SER A 43 -1.78 -10.19 -12.27
C SER A 43 -2.64 -9.05 -11.75
N ILE A 44 -3.50 -9.28 -10.75
CA ILE A 44 -4.27 -8.22 -10.07
C ILE A 44 -3.35 -7.34 -9.22
N SER A 45 -2.34 -7.91 -8.56
CA SER A 45 -1.34 -7.13 -7.80
C SER A 45 -0.38 -6.35 -8.69
N GLU A 46 -0.07 -6.82 -9.91
CA GLU A 46 0.73 -6.06 -10.87
C GLU A 46 -0.11 -5.03 -11.65
N ALA A 47 -1.44 -5.21 -11.76
CA ALA A 47 -2.34 -4.29 -12.46
C ALA A 47 -2.86 -3.11 -11.61
N SER A 48 -2.57 -3.06 -10.30
CA SER A 48 -2.91 -1.88 -9.51
C SER A 48 -1.87 -0.78 -9.74
N GLU A 49 -1.97 -0.07 -10.86
CA GLU A 49 -1.28 1.22 -11.09
C GLU A 49 -1.80 2.35 -10.16
N GLN A 50 -2.60 2.00 -9.15
CA GLN A 50 -3.25 2.94 -8.26
C GLN A 50 -2.45 3.12 -6.98
N ILE A 51 -2.10 4.36 -6.68
CA ILE A 51 -1.42 4.74 -5.45
C ILE A 51 -2.46 4.82 -4.33
N ASN A 52 -2.22 4.12 -3.22
CA ASN A 52 -3.08 4.20 -2.04
C ASN A 52 -2.73 5.44 -1.22
N VAL A 53 -3.67 6.38 -1.09
CA VAL A 53 -3.47 7.66 -0.41
C VAL A 53 -4.38 7.75 0.81
N LEU A 54 -3.80 8.02 1.97
CA LEU A 54 -4.54 8.23 3.21
C LEU A 54 -4.52 9.71 3.61
N PHE A 55 -5.69 10.35 3.61
CA PHE A 55 -5.87 11.73 4.08
C PHE A 55 -6.18 11.76 5.59
N VAL A 56 -5.43 12.54 6.35
CA VAL A 56 -5.55 12.56 7.82
C VAL A 56 -5.76 13.98 8.34
N CYS A 57 -6.81 14.15 9.17
CA CYS A 57 -7.04 15.38 9.93
C CYS A 57 -7.24 15.07 11.42
N SER A 58 -7.87 15.98 12.18
CA SER A 58 -8.17 15.76 13.59
C SER A 58 -9.35 14.80 13.79
N LYS A 59 -10.57 15.21 13.42
CA LYS A 59 -11.81 14.47 13.72
C LYS A 59 -12.36 13.60 12.57
N ASN A 60 -11.74 13.65 11.38
CA ASN A 60 -12.29 13.05 10.17
C ASN A 60 -13.74 13.48 9.86
N GLN A 61 -13.99 14.80 9.93
CA GLN A 61 -15.33 15.37 9.70
C GLN A 61 -15.39 16.26 8.45
N TRP A 62 -14.39 17.11 8.23
CA TRP A 62 -14.42 18.11 7.15
C TRP A 62 -13.28 17.92 6.16
N ARG A 63 -12.06 18.31 6.52
CA ARG A 63 -10.90 18.35 5.62
C ARG A 63 -10.55 17.00 4.98
N SER A 64 -10.31 15.96 5.79
CA SER A 64 -9.92 14.65 5.24
C SER A 64 -11.05 13.93 4.49
N PRO A 65 -12.33 13.98 4.93
CA PRO A 65 -13.45 13.46 4.13
C PRO A 65 -13.67 14.22 2.81
N THR A 66 -13.42 15.54 2.81
CA THR A 66 -13.50 16.35 1.57
C THR A 66 -12.44 15.90 0.58
N ALA A 67 -11.19 15.74 1.03
CA ALA A 67 -10.11 15.23 0.19
C ALA A 67 -10.42 13.82 -0.36
N GLU A 68 -10.92 12.91 0.46
CA GLU A 68 -11.36 11.59 0.00
C GLU A 68 -12.42 11.74 -1.10
N THR A 69 -13.45 12.56 -0.88
CA THR A 69 -14.54 12.74 -1.85
C THR A 69 -14.07 13.33 -3.17
N VAL A 70 -13.17 14.31 -3.12
CA VAL A 70 -12.59 14.97 -4.31
C VAL A 70 -11.76 13.99 -5.15
N TRP A 71 -10.98 13.12 -4.50
CA TRP A 71 -10.04 12.24 -5.18
C TRP A 71 -10.56 10.81 -5.42
N ARG A 72 -11.74 10.46 -4.91
CA ARG A 72 -12.35 9.12 -5.05
C ARG A 72 -12.56 8.67 -6.49
N SER A 73 -12.78 9.61 -7.40
CA SER A 73 -13.03 9.33 -8.81
C SER A 73 -11.75 9.28 -9.66
N HIS A 74 -10.57 9.50 -9.08
CA HIS A 74 -9.35 9.57 -9.86
C HIS A 74 -8.85 8.15 -10.21
N PRO A 75 -8.60 7.83 -11.50
CA PRO A 75 -8.36 6.45 -11.95
C PRO A 75 -7.04 5.84 -11.45
N LYS A 76 -6.09 6.69 -11.05
CA LYS A 76 -4.76 6.32 -10.54
C LYS A 76 -4.65 6.37 -9.01
N LEU A 77 -5.71 6.72 -8.30
CA LEU A 77 -5.66 6.84 -6.84
C LEU A 77 -6.71 5.96 -6.20
N ASN A 78 -6.30 5.28 -5.14
CA ASN A 78 -7.21 4.69 -4.20
C ASN A 78 -7.12 5.49 -2.90
N VAL A 79 -8.23 6.08 -2.45
CA VAL A 79 -8.20 7.08 -1.38
C VAL A 79 -9.01 6.64 -0.18
N ARG A 80 -8.48 6.92 1.01
CA ARG A 80 -9.18 6.79 2.29
C ARG A 80 -8.94 8.02 3.14
N SER A 81 -9.80 8.24 4.12
CA SER A 81 -9.59 9.28 5.13
C SER A 81 -9.67 8.76 6.56
N GLY A 82 -8.96 9.43 7.45
CA GLY A 82 -8.98 9.16 8.89
C GLY A 82 -8.71 10.39 9.74
N GLY A 83 -8.78 10.20 11.05
CA GLY A 83 -8.54 11.22 12.07
C GLY A 83 -7.60 10.74 13.17
N THR A 84 -6.84 11.67 13.74
CA THR A 84 -5.89 11.43 14.86
C THR A 84 -6.50 11.66 16.24
N SER A 85 -7.73 12.18 16.31
CA SER A 85 -8.43 12.37 17.59
C SER A 85 -9.13 11.07 17.98
N PRO A 86 -9.10 10.65 19.26
CA PRO A 86 -9.83 9.45 19.71
C PRO A 86 -11.34 9.52 19.44
N ASN A 87 -11.90 10.74 19.28
CA ASN A 87 -13.30 10.97 18.93
C ASN A 87 -13.50 11.22 17.42
N ALA A 88 -12.54 10.84 16.58
CA ALA A 88 -12.67 10.93 15.15
C ALA A 88 -13.77 9.97 14.65
N ARG A 89 -14.50 10.38 13.61
CA ARG A 89 -15.51 9.52 12.98
C ARG A 89 -14.92 8.19 12.51
N HIS A 90 -13.73 8.26 11.94
CA HIS A 90 -12.86 7.12 11.65
C HIS A 90 -11.48 7.44 12.24
N HIS A 91 -11.13 6.76 13.33
CA HIS A 91 -9.79 6.84 13.89
C HIS A 91 -8.82 6.14 12.94
N VAL A 92 -7.68 6.77 12.63
CA VAL A 92 -6.63 6.09 11.85
C VAL A 92 -6.23 4.83 12.59
N SER A 93 -6.20 3.69 11.89
CA SER A 93 -5.75 2.40 12.42
C SER A 93 -4.39 2.00 11.84
N GLU A 94 -3.76 0.98 12.44
CA GLU A 94 -2.55 0.39 11.84
C GLU A 94 -2.78 -0.14 10.43
N ASP A 95 -3.97 -0.71 10.17
CA ASP A 95 -4.32 -1.26 8.87
C ASP A 95 -4.41 -0.17 7.80
N ASP A 96 -4.90 1.02 8.15
CA ASP A 96 -4.93 2.17 7.24
C ASP A 96 -3.51 2.61 6.87
N ILE A 97 -2.60 2.65 7.85
CA ILE A 97 -1.21 3.04 7.62
C ILE A 97 -0.48 2.00 6.78
N ARG A 98 -0.73 0.70 7.03
CA ARG A 98 -0.14 -0.38 6.24
C ARG A 98 -0.63 -0.34 4.79
N TRP A 99 -1.93 -0.11 4.61
CA TRP A 99 -2.59 0.00 3.31
C TRP A 99 -2.11 1.22 2.50
N ALA A 100 -1.84 2.36 3.16
CA ALA A 100 -1.46 3.59 2.48
C ALA A 100 -0.02 3.54 1.93
N ASP A 101 0.17 3.89 0.66
CA ASP A 101 1.49 4.14 0.09
C ASP A 101 1.99 5.53 0.47
N VAL A 102 1.09 6.52 0.44
CA VAL A 102 1.35 7.91 0.80
C VAL A 102 0.32 8.40 1.81
N ILE A 103 0.79 9.10 2.85
CA ILE A 103 -0.05 9.69 3.89
C ILE A 103 0.01 11.22 3.75
N LEU A 104 -1.15 11.84 3.56
CA LEU A 104 -1.29 13.28 3.45
C LEU A 104 -1.99 13.81 4.70
N VAL A 105 -1.26 14.56 5.52
CA VAL A 105 -1.81 15.16 6.74
C VAL A 105 -2.12 16.64 6.51
N MET A 106 -3.17 17.15 7.14
CA MET A 106 -3.55 18.56 6.95
C MET A 106 -2.58 19.55 7.61
N GLU A 107 -1.97 19.19 8.73
CA GLU A 107 -1.16 20.08 9.57
C GLU A 107 -0.06 19.27 10.25
N GLU A 108 1.05 19.92 10.63
CA GLU A 108 2.20 19.25 11.28
C GLU A 108 1.80 18.54 12.59
N LYS A 109 0.83 19.10 13.34
CA LYS A 109 0.34 18.48 14.58
C LYS A 109 -0.23 17.07 14.35
N HIS A 110 -0.81 16.81 13.19
CA HIS A 110 -1.34 15.49 12.85
C HIS A 110 -0.20 14.50 12.56
N LYS A 111 0.87 14.95 11.90
CA LYS A 111 2.09 14.14 11.67
C LYS A 111 2.74 13.74 12.98
N SER A 112 2.89 14.68 13.91
CA SER A 112 3.45 14.42 15.23
C SER A 112 2.63 13.40 16.02
N ARG A 113 1.29 13.49 15.96
CA ARG A 113 0.39 12.50 16.59
C ARG A 113 0.53 11.11 15.97
N LEU A 114 0.50 11.01 14.64
CA LEU A 114 0.71 9.75 13.95
C LEU A 114 2.05 9.11 14.29
N LYS A 115 3.14 9.90 14.31
CA LYS A 115 4.47 9.41 14.68
C LYS A 115 4.54 8.92 16.13
N ALA A 116 3.85 9.58 17.06
CA ALA A 116 3.83 9.20 18.46
C ALA A 116 3.07 7.88 18.68
N GLU A 117 1.98 7.66 17.93
CA GLU A 117 1.12 6.48 18.08
C GLU A 117 1.60 5.26 17.27
N TYR A 118 2.10 5.49 16.05
CA TYR A 118 2.38 4.44 15.06
C TYR A 118 3.84 4.37 14.62
N THR A 119 4.78 4.76 15.49
CA THR A 119 6.22 4.92 15.17
C THR A 119 6.78 3.76 14.32
N ARG A 120 6.57 2.51 14.76
CA ARG A 120 7.11 1.31 14.10
C ARG A 120 6.55 1.05 12.70
N VAL A 121 5.31 1.46 12.44
CA VAL A 121 4.63 1.21 11.16
C VAL A 121 4.93 2.31 10.15
N LEU A 122 5.35 3.49 10.64
CA LEU A 122 5.62 4.67 9.82
C LEU A 122 7.07 4.82 9.34
N ASP A 123 8.02 4.03 9.85
CA ASP A 123 9.45 4.17 9.53
C ASP A 123 9.78 4.14 8.03
N PHE A 124 8.93 3.51 7.21
CA PHE A 124 9.11 3.41 5.76
C PHE A 124 8.00 4.08 4.95
N LYS A 125 7.11 4.86 5.59
CA LYS A 125 5.96 5.47 4.94
C LYS A 125 6.21 6.96 4.66
N SER A 126 5.83 7.41 3.47
CA SER A 126 5.92 8.81 3.07
C SER A 126 4.78 9.61 3.69
N ILE A 127 5.11 10.59 4.54
CA ILE A 127 4.13 11.50 5.15
C ILE A 127 4.39 12.92 4.67
N HIS A 128 3.43 13.52 3.98
CA HIS A 128 3.47 14.90 3.53
C HIS A 128 2.42 15.75 4.24
N VAL A 129 2.77 17.00 4.53
CA VAL A 129 1.92 17.96 5.22
C VAL A 129 1.41 18.96 4.19
N LEU A 130 0.08 19.10 4.11
CA LEU A 130 -0.57 20.00 3.15
C LEU A 130 -0.63 21.45 3.64
N ASP A 131 -0.42 21.68 4.94
CA ASP A 131 -0.49 22.99 5.61
C ASP A 131 -1.84 23.71 5.43
N ILE A 132 -2.93 22.95 5.53
CA ILE A 132 -4.31 23.44 5.40
C ILE A 132 -4.91 23.66 6.80
N PRO A 133 -5.25 24.90 7.19
CA PRO A 133 -5.78 25.21 8.52
C PRO A 133 -7.17 24.60 8.78
N ASP A 134 -7.62 24.58 10.04
CA ASP A 134 -8.89 23.94 10.46
C ASP A 134 -10.11 24.87 10.40
N ASP A 135 -10.15 25.78 9.42
CA ASP A 135 -11.18 26.83 9.33
C ASP A 135 -12.27 26.51 8.28
N TYR A 136 -12.22 25.31 7.68
CA TYR A 136 -13.08 24.91 6.58
C TYR A 136 -14.16 23.93 6.98
N ARG A 137 -15.34 24.07 6.38
CA ARG A 137 -16.43 23.09 6.48
C ARG A 137 -16.29 22.00 5.42
N TYR A 138 -17.08 20.94 5.56
CA TYR A 138 -17.12 19.86 4.57
C TYR A 138 -17.53 20.40 3.19
N MET A 139 -16.76 20.05 2.15
CA MET A 139 -16.97 20.48 0.76
C MET A 139 -16.96 22.00 0.54
N ASP A 140 -16.28 22.75 1.42
CA ASP A 140 -16.04 24.17 1.20
C ASP A 140 -15.25 24.40 -0.10
N ALA A 141 -15.61 25.42 -0.87
CA ALA A 141 -15.03 25.68 -2.19
C ALA A 141 -13.53 26.01 -2.09
N GLU A 142 -13.14 26.82 -1.10
CA GLU A 142 -11.73 27.19 -0.90
C GLU A 142 -10.88 25.99 -0.51
N LEU A 143 -11.42 25.12 0.35
CA LEU A 143 -10.77 23.86 0.74
C LEU A 143 -10.57 22.94 -0.47
N VAL A 144 -11.60 22.78 -1.30
CA VAL A 144 -11.53 21.93 -2.50
C VAL A 144 -10.48 22.48 -3.47
N GLU A 145 -10.39 23.80 -3.64
CA GLU A 145 -9.40 24.44 -4.49
C GLU A 145 -7.98 24.20 -3.97
N GLN A 146 -7.73 24.43 -2.68
CA GLN A 146 -6.42 24.16 -2.07
C GLN A 146 -6.00 22.69 -2.20
N LEU A 147 -6.92 21.75 -2.01
CA LEU A 147 -6.66 20.33 -2.19
C LEU A 147 -6.32 19.99 -3.66
N LYS A 148 -7.01 20.61 -4.62
CA LYS A 148 -6.74 20.42 -6.06
C LYS A 148 -5.39 21.00 -6.50
N GLN A 149 -4.87 22.01 -5.82
CA GLN A 149 -3.57 22.58 -6.13
C GLN A 149 -2.42 21.81 -5.47
N THR A 150 -2.60 21.41 -4.21
CA THR A 150 -1.52 20.82 -3.39
C THR A 150 -1.31 19.32 -3.66
N VAL A 151 -2.40 18.54 -3.78
CA VAL A 151 -2.31 17.08 -3.88
C VAL A 151 -1.62 16.63 -5.18
N PRO A 152 -1.93 17.17 -6.37
CA PRO A 152 -1.24 16.81 -7.62
C PRO A 152 0.25 17.08 -7.58
N SER A 153 0.64 18.22 -6.99
CA SER A 153 2.03 18.65 -6.85
C SER A 153 2.85 17.67 -6.01
N ILE A 154 2.24 17.03 -5.00
CA ILE A 154 2.92 16.06 -4.12
C ILE A 154 2.95 14.67 -4.76
N LEU A 155 1.83 14.25 -5.37
CA LEU A 155 1.69 12.91 -5.93
C LEU A 155 2.23 12.80 -7.36
N MET A 156 2.65 13.92 -7.98
CA MET A 156 3.11 14.00 -9.37
C MET A 156 2.09 13.41 -10.37
N ILE A 157 0.81 13.72 -10.13
CA ILE A 157 -0.32 13.33 -11.00
C ILE A 157 -0.86 14.56 -11.72
N GLU A 158 -1.43 14.35 -12.91
CA GLU A 158 -2.06 15.41 -13.73
C GLU A 158 -3.56 15.55 -13.44
#